data_AF-A0A932QQ57-F1
#
_entry.id   AF-A0A932QQ57-F1
#
_cell.length_a   1.000
_cell.length_b   1.000
_cell.length_c   1.000
_cell.angle_alpha   90.00
_cell.angle_beta   90.00
_cell.angle_gamma   90.00
#
_symmetry.space_group_name_H-M   'P 1'
#
loop_
_entity.id
_entity.type
_entity.pdbx_description
1 polymer ?
#
loop_
_entity_poly.entity_id
_entity_poly.type
_entity_poly.pdbx_seq_one_letter_code
_entity_poly.pdbx_strand_id
1 'polypeptide(L)' 'MIGSEIMRAKTWQKKNPKYFREAIERAFPLVDFSLSDPKWQEDRYVLTILREELEKFHTGVRSDSIETLYQNL' A
#
# COMPACT_ATOMS: atom_id res chain seq x y z
N MET A 1 2.51 -9.20 5.12
CA MET A 1 1.23 -8.53 5.43
C MET A 1 1.25 -7.15 4.79
N ILE A 2 0.10 -6.60 4.40
CA ILE A 2 0.01 -5.30 3.71
C ILE A 2 0.75 -4.20 4.49
N GLY A 3 0.49 -4.08 5.79
CA GLY A 3 1.18 -3.12 6.66
C GLY A 3 2.70 -3.27 6.71
N SER A 4 3.24 -4.49 6.61
CA SER A 4 4.70 -4.71 6.57
C SER A 4 5.35 -4.12 5.32
N GLU A 5 4.68 -4.21 4.17
CA GLU A 5 5.17 -3.62 2.93
C GLU A 5 5.04 -2.10 2.94
N ILE A 6 3.97 -1.55 3.53
CA ILE A 6 3.82 -0.09 3.75
C ILE A 6 4.96 0.45 4.63
N MET A 7 5.30 -0.22 5.73
CA MET A 7 6.41 0.19 6.61
C MET A 7 7.78 0.02 5.94
N ARG A 8 7.93 -0.99 5.08
CA ARG A 8 9.13 -1.14 4.24
C ARG A 8 9.24 0.01 3.23
N ALA A 9 8.14 0.38 2.58
CA ALA A 9 8.12 1.52 1.67
C ALA A 9 8.49 2.82 2.39
N LYS A 10 7.92 3.09 3.58
CA LYS A 10 8.31 4.23 4.44
C LYS A 10 9.82 4.31 4.65
N THR A 11 10.46 3.17 4.92
CA THR A 11 11.91 3.09 5.16
C THR A 11 12.74 3.58 3.96
N TRP A 12 12.26 3.30 2.74
CA TRP A 12 12.97 3.59 1.50
C TRP A 12 12.54 4.88 0.80
N GLN A 13 11.38 5.44 1.14
CA GLN A 13 10.76 6.57 0.43
C GLN A 13 11.70 7.75 0.17
N LYS A 14 12.51 8.14 1.17
CA LYS A 14 13.49 9.24 1.05
C LYS A 14 14.92 8.78 0.78
N LYS A 15 15.16 7.46 0.68
CA LYS A 15 16.51 6.87 0.60
C LYS A 15 16.80 6.24 -0.76
N ASN A 16 15.86 5.48 -1.29
CA ASN A 16 16.05 4.73 -2.53
C ASN A 16 14.70 4.54 -3.26
N PRO A 17 14.47 5.28 -4.37
CA PRO A 17 13.23 5.19 -5.14
C PRO A 17 12.93 3.80 -5.69
N LYS A 18 13.95 3.02 -6.04
CA LYS A 18 13.79 1.65 -6.53
C LYS A 18 13.22 0.75 -5.42
N TYR A 19 13.83 0.75 -4.24
CA TYR A 19 13.35 -0.06 -3.12
C TYR A 19 12.00 0.43 -2.56
N PHE A 20 11.72 1.73 -2.68
CA PHE A 20 10.39 2.26 -2.39
C PHE A 20 9.34 1.67 -3.34
N ARG A 21 9.58 1.72 -4.65
CA ARG A 21 8.68 1.17 -5.66
C ARG A 21 8.49 -0.34 -5.50
N GLU A 22 9.58 -1.10 -5.30
CA GLU A 22 9.50 -2.54 -5.07
C GLU A 22 8.67 -2.91 -3.84
N ALA A 23 8.70 -2.10 -2.77
CA ALA A 23 7.86 -2.33 -1.60
C ALA A 23 6.37 -2.07 -1.88
N ILE A 24 6.05 -1.02 -2.65
CA ILE A 24 4.66 -0.77 -3.10
C ILE A 24 4.17 -1.90 -4.02
N GLU A 25 5.00 -2.34 -4.96
CA GLU A 25 4.67 -3.42 -5.89
C GLU A 25 4.36 -4.74 -5.18
N ARG A 26 5.04 -5.01 -4.06
CA ARG A 26 4.74 -6.16 -3.19
C ARG A 26 3.46 -5.99 -2.39
N ALA A 27 3.02 -4.77 -2.11
CA ALA A 27 1.78 -4.51 -1.40
C ALA A 27 0.54 -4.79 -2.26
N PHE A 28 0.57 -4.49 -3.57
CA PHE A 28 -0.56 -4.73 -4.48
C PHE A 28 -1.14 -6.15 -4.44
N PRO A 29 -0.36 -7.22 -4.67
CA PRO A 29 -0.91 -8.56 -4.65
C PRO A 29 -1.48 -8.95 -3.29
N LEU A 30 -0.95 -8.39 -2.19
CA LEU A 30 -1.49 -8.65 -0.85
C LEU A 30 -2.88 -8.02 -0.68
N VAL A 31 -3.10 -6.80 -1.19
CA VAL A 31 -4.41 -6.16 -1.20
C VAL A 31 -5.37 -6.91 -2.12
N ASP A 32 -4.93 -7.29 -3.31
CA ASP A 32 -5.74 -8.04 -4.29
C ASP A 32 -6.16 -9.42 -3.75
N PHE A 33 -5.28 -10.10 -3.01
CA PHE A 33 -5.62 -11.33 -2.28
C PHE A 33 -6.66 -11.07 -1.20
N SER A 34 -6.52 -10.02 -0.39
CA SER A 34 -7.51 -9.66 0.63
C SER A 34 -8.87 -9.30 0.02
N LEU A 35 -8.91 -8.59 -1.10
CA LEU A 35 -10.15 -8.25 -1.81
C LEU A 35 -10.90 -9.47 -2.35
N SER A 36 -10.15 -10.53 -2.68
CA SER A 36 -10.69 -11.78 -3.22
C SER A 36 -11.12 -12.78 -2.13
N ASP A 37 -10.72 -12.56 -0.89
CA ASP A 37 -10.99 -13.46 0.24
C ASP A 37 -12.35 -13.12 0.91
N PRO A 38 -13.30 -14.08 0.97
CA PRO A 38 -14.59 -13.90 1.62
C PRO A 38 -14.53 -13.45 3.09
N LYS A 39 -13.40 -13.67 3.77
CA LYS A 39 -13.20 -13.21 5.14
C LYS A 39 -13.25 -11.68 5.26
N TRP A 40 -12.84 -10.94 4.24
CA TRP A 40 -12.69 -9.48 4.28
C TRP A 40 -13.80 -8.75 3.51
N GLN A 41 -14.98 -9.38 3.34
CA GLN A 41 -16.06 -8.80 2.55
C GLN A 41 -16.58 -7.47 3.08
N GLU A 42 -16.65 -7.33 4.41
CA GLU A 42 -17.08 -6.10 5.09
C GLU A 42 -16.04 -4.96 4.93
N ASP A 43 -14.76 -5.32 4.74
CA ASP A 43 -13.65 -4.37 4.60
C ASP A 43 -13.32 -4.05 3.13
N ARG A 44 -14.10 -4.56 2.18
CA ARG A 44 -13.82 -4.38 0.74
C ARG A 44 -13.64 -2.92 0.35
N TYR A 45 -14.49 -2.03 0.86
CA TYR A 45 -14.38 -0.60 0.58
C TYR A 45 -13.01 -0.04 1.00
N VAL A 46 -12.58 -0.34 2.23
CA VAL A 46 -11.30 0.12 2.77
C VAL A 46 -10.14 -0.47 1.97
N LEU A 47 -10.20 -1.75 1.61
CA LEU A 47 -9.18 -2.41 0.80
C LEU A 47 -9.08 -1.82 -0.62
N THR A 48 -10.22 -1.46 -1.24
CA THR A 48 -10.22 -0.77 -2.54
C THR A 48 -9.58 0.61 -2.44
N ILE A 49 -9.94 1.41 -1.43
CA ILE A 49 -9.32 2.71 -1.19
C ILE A 49 -7.82 2.56 -0.95
N LEU A 50 -7.40 1.60 -0.14
CA LEU A 50 -5.98 1.34 0.10
C LEU A 50 -5.24 1.01 -1.21
N ARG A 51 -5.86 0.20 -2.07
CA ARG A 51 -5.30 -0.13 -3.38
C ARG A 51 -5.11 1.11 -4.26
N GLU A 52 -6.12 1.98 -4.32
CA GLU A 52 -6.05 3.24 -5.08
C GLU A 52 -4.99 4.18 -4.52
N GLU A 53 -4.87 4.29 -3.20
CA GLU A 53 -3.84 5.11 -2.57
C GLU A 53 -2.43 4.59 -2.86
N LEU A 54 -2.22 3.27 -2.84
CA LEU A 54 -0.95 2.66 -3.26
C LEU A 54 -0.61 2.99 -4.72
N GLU A 55 -1.61 2.99 -5.61
CA GLU A 55 -1.43 3.37 -7.02
C GLU A 55 -0.98 4.83 -7.17
N LYS A 56 -1.56 5.75 -6.39
CA LYS A 56 -1.14 7.16 -6.39
C LYS A 56 0.33 7.31 -5.98
N PHE A 57 0.81 6.52 -5.03
CA PHE A 57 2.23 6.49 -4.67
C PHE A 57 3.11 5.84 -5.75
N HIS A 58 2.66 4.76 -6.38
CA HIS A 58 3.43 4.04 -7.42
C HIS A 58 3.65 4.87 -8.68
N THR A 59 2.62 5.62 -9.08
CA THR A 59 2.61 6.51 -10.24
C THR A 59 3.21 7.89 -9.95
N GLY A 60 3.43 8.22 -8.67
CA GLY A 60 3.98 9.51 -8.25
C GLY A 60 2.96 10.65 -8.20
N VAL A 61 1.66 10.37 -8.40
CA VAL A 61 0.56 11.33 -8.18
C VAL A 61 0.54 11.82 -6.74
N ARG A 62 0.92 10.95 -5.79
CA ARG A 62 1.01 11.24 -4.37
C ARG A 62 2.44 10.96 -3.88
N SER A 63 2.99 11.87 -3.08
CA SER A 63 4.41 11.82 -2.65
C SER A 63 4.66 12.28 -1.21
N ASP A 64 3.60 12.60 -0.45
CA ASP A 64 3.67 12.83 0.99
C ASP A 64 4.00 11.53 1.75
N SER A 65 3.98 11.52 3.09
CA SER A 65 4.44 10.34 3.84
C SER A 65 3.54 9.13 3.59
N ILE A 66 4.10 8.02 3.07
CA ILE A 66 3.34 6.78 2.86
C ILE A 66 2.85 6.15 4.18
N GLU A 67 3.44 6.54 5.31
CA GLU A 67 2.98 6.17 6.65
C GLU A 67 1.54 6.61 6.94
N THR A 68 1.04 7.64 6.26
CA THR A 68 -0.36 8.06 6.38
C THR A 68 -1.35 6.96 6.00
N LEU A 69 -0.95 5.98 5.18
CA LEU A 69 -1.77 4.82 4.87
C LEU A 69 -1.86 3.85 6.06
N TYR A 70 -0.85 3.80 6.92
CA TYR A 70 -0.82 2.91 8.08
C TYR A 70 -1.56 3.50 9.28
N GLN A 71 -1.56 4.83 9.43
CA GLN A 71 -2.23 5.50 10.55
C GLN A 71 -3.76 5.53 10.41
N ASN A 72 -4.28 5.25 9.22
CA ASN A 72 -5.71 5.29 8.88
C ASN A 72 -6.28 3.90 8.53
N LEU A 73 -5.48 2.84 8.71
CA LEU A 73 -5.91 1.43 8.65
C LEU A 73 -6.22 0.93 10.07
#